data_AF-A0A645IQ42-F1
#
_entry.id   AF-A0A645IQ42-F1
#
_cell.length_a   1.000
_cell.length_b   1.000
_cell.length_c   1.000
_cell.angle_alpha   90.00
_cell.angle_beta   90.00
_cell.angle_gamma   90.00
#
_symmetry.space_group_name_H-M   'P 1'
#
loop_
_entity.id
_entity.type
_entity.pdbx_description
1 polymer ?
#
loop_
_entity_poly.entity_id
_entity_poly.type
_entity_poly.pdbx_seq_one_letter_code
_entity_poly.pdbx_strand_id
1 'polypeptide(L)'
;MSGNKAGENRATEVSEISRSIKSLAKELQVPIVALSQLSRKVEERTDKRPMMSDLRESGAIEQDADVILMMYRDEYYNKESQDNKGLAEVIIGKQRNGPTGTVRLAFLGEYTRFENLASGGFVDSPN
;
A
#
# COMPACT_ATOMS: atom_id res chain seq x y z
N MET A 1 -31.07 -13.81 14.82
CA MET A 1 -29.71 -13.24 14.81
C MET A 1 -28.83 -14.12 13.93
N SER A 2 -28.74 -13.84 12.63
CA SER A 2 -27.90 -14.60 11.71
C SER A 2 -27.37 -13.63 10.66
N GLY A 3 -26.08 -13.36 10.71
CA GLY A 3 -25.42 -12.46 9.77
C GLY A 3 -24.05 -12.04 10.27
N ASN A 4 -23.06 -12.95 10.24
CA ASN A 4 -21.64 -12.58 10.06
C ASN A 4 -20.62 -13.72 9.84
N LYS A 5 -21.02 -14.99 9.75
CA LYS A 5 -20.06 -16.12 9.65
C LYS A 5 -19.10 -16.06 8.45
N ALA A 6 -19.50 -15.44 7.33
CA ALA A 6 -18.67 -15.39 6.13
C ALA A 6 -17.48 -14.40 6.24
N GLY A 7 -17.66 -13.26 6.91
CA GLY A 7 -16.60 -12.25 7.06
C GLY A 7 -15.52 -12.66 8.07
N GLU A 8 -15.92 -13.34 9.14
CA GLU A 8 -15.00 -13.91 10.14
C GLU A 8 -14.10 -15.01 9.52
N ASN A 9 -14.67 -15.83 8.64
CA ASN A 9 -13.93 -16.86 7.94
C ASN A 9 -12.84 -16.24 7.03
N ARG A 10 -13.17 -15.16 6.31
CA ARG A 10 -12.22 -14.51 5.42
C ARG A 10 -11.06 -13.85 6.17
N ALA A 11 -11.35 -13.16 7.28
CA ALA A 11 -10.30 -12.57 8.12
C ALA A 11 -9.34 -13.65 8.66
N THR A 12 -9.88 -14.81 9.03
CA THR A 12 -9.10 -15.96 9.50
C THR A 12 -8.22 -16.53 8.39
N GLU A 13 -8.76 -16.78 7.20
CA GLU A 13 -8.00 -17.25 6.03
C GLU A 13 -6.83 -16.32 5.69
N VAL A 14 -7.09 -15.01 5.64
CA VAL A 14 -6.02 -14.03 5.33
C VAL A 14 -4.94 -14.02 6.41
N SER A 15 -5.34 -14.24 7.67
CA SER A 15 -4.41 -14.35 8.79
C SER A 15 -3.52 -15.59 8.68
N GLU A 16 -4.06 -16.72 8.26
CA GLU A 16 -3.28 -17.95 8.03
C GLU A 16 -2.32 -17.79 6.84
N ILE A 17 -2.78 -17.19 5.74
CA ILE A 17 -1.97 -16.94 4.54
C ILE A 17 -0.79 -16.02 4.86
N SER A 18 -1.06 -14.87 5.48
CA SER A 18 -0.01 -13.88 5.80
C SER A 18 1.07 -14.45 6.74
N ARG A 19 0.65 -15.19 7.78
CA ARG A 19 1.57 -15.89 8.68
C ARG A 19 2.40 -16.95 7.96
N SER A 20 1.78 -17.73 7.08
CA SER A 20 2.47 -18.77 6.30
C SER A 20 3.51 -18.16 5.36
N ILE A 21 3.16 -17.06 4.67
CA ILE A 21 4.09 -16.31 3.82
C ILE A 21 5.27 -15.78 4.64
N LYS A 22 5.01 -15.20 5.82
CA LYS A 22 6.07 -14.68 6.69
C LYS A 22 7.01 -15.78 7.20
N SER A 23 6.46 -16.95 7.53
CA SER A 23 7.25 -18.13 7.93
C SER A 23 8.11 -18.64 6.77
N LEU A 24 7.54 -18.76 5.57
CA LEU A 24 8.27 -19.19 4.37
C LEU A 24 9.40 -18.22 4.01
N ALA A 25 9.16 -16.90 4.08
CA ALA A 25 10.19 -15.90 3.84
C ALA A 25 11.38 -16.03 4.81
N LYS A 26 11.09 -16.34 6.09
CA LYS A 26 12.12 -16.58 7.11
C LYS A 26 12.89 -17.88 6.87
N GLU A 27 12.19 -18.94 6.50
CA GLU A 27 12.78 -20.26 6.23
C GLU A 27 13.72 -20.22 5.03
N LEU A 28 13.26 -19.64 3.92
CA LEU A 28 14.05 -19.54 2.68
C LEU A 28 15.05 -18.37 2.70
N GLN A 29 14.97 -17.49 3.70
CA GLN A 29 15.78 -16.28 3.82
C GLN A 29 15.71 -15.36 2.60
N VAL A 30 14.52 -15.24 2.00
CA VAL A 30 14.28 -14.36 0.84
C VAL A 30 13.20 -13.33 1.14
N PRO A 31 13.28 -12.12 0.57
CA PRO A 31 12.17 -11.18 0.62
C PRO A 31 11.01 -11.70 -0.23
N ILE A 32 9.81 -11.73 0.35
CA ILE A 32 8.57 -12.03 -0.39
C ILE A 32 7.74 -10.76 -0.49
N VAL A 33 7.37 -10.40 -1.71
CA VAL A 33 6.43 -9.31 -1.98
C VAL A 33 5.06 -9.91 -2.26
N ALA A 34 4.08 -9.57 -1.43
CA ALA A 34 2.68 -9.94 -1.62
C ALA A 34 1.86 -8.69 -1.92
N LEU A 35 0.97 -8.79 -2.90
CA LEU A 35 0.02 -7.73 -3.24
C LEU A 35 -1.30 -7.99 -2.51
N SER A 36 -1.82 -6.95 -1.85
CA SER A 36 -3.15 -6.99 -1.23
C SER A 36 -4.01 -5.90 -1.83
N GLN A 37 -5.24 -6.25 -2.19
CA GLN A 37 -6.24 -5.28 -2.57
C GLN A 37 -6.74 -4.54 -1.32
N LEU A 38 -7.02 -3.25 -1.45
CA LEU A 38 -7.59 -2.42 -0.38
C LEU A 38 -9.11 -2.55 -0.33
N SER A 39 -9.69 -2.28 0.85
CA SER A 39 -11.13 -2.13 0.97
C SER A 39 -11.66 -0.99 0.09
N ARG A 40 -12.86 -1.15 -0.49
CA ARG A 40 -13.52 -0.11 -1.28
C ARG A 40 -13.84 1.16 -0.49
N LYS A 41 -13.77 1.12 0.85
CA LYS A 41 -13.98 2.27 1.74
C LYS A 41 -13.03 3.44 1.47
N VAL A 42 -11.84 3.18 0.92
CA VAL A 42 -10.93 4.24 0.46
C VAL A 42 -11.60 5.17 -0.56
N GLU A 43 -12.51 4.61 -1.38
CA GLU A 43 -13.25 5.33 -2.42
C GLU A 43 -14.41 6.17 -1.87
N GLU A 44 -14.71 6.11 -0.58
CA GLU A 44 -15.75 6.94 0.04
C GLU A 44 -15.17 8.22 0.66
N ARG A 45 -13.86 8.23 0.95
CA ARG A 45 -13.17 9.37 1.60
C ARG A 45 -12.91 10.51 0.62
N THR A 46 -12.78 11.74 1.13
CA THR A 46 -12.36 12.89 0.31
C THR A 46 -10.91 12.74 -0.14
N ASP A 47 -10.00 12.48 0.81
CA ASP A 47 -8.63 12.07 0.48
C ASP A 47 -8.59 10.57 0.21
N LYS A 48 -8.23 10.23 -1.03
CA LYS A 48 -8.17 8.86 -1.54
C LYS A 48 -6.81 8.19 -1.28
N ARG A 49 -5.87 8.86 -0.59
CA ARG A 49 -4.62 8.23 -0.17
C ARG A 49 -4.90 7.05 0.75
N PRO A 50 -4.44 5.83 0.40
CA PRO A 50 -4.60 4.66 1.25
C PRO A 50 -4.05 4.84 2.66
N MET A 51 -4.69 4.19 3.62
CA MET A 51 -4.29 4.18 5.03
C MET A 51 -4.27 2.75 5.56
N MET A 52 -3.60 2.53 6.69
CA MET A 52 -3.53 1.23 7.36
C MET A 52 -4.93 0.65 7.65
N SER A 53 -5.90 1.49 7.98
CA SER A 53 -7.30 1.08 8.17
C SER A 53 -7.97 0.51 6.92
N ASP A 54 -7.43 0.75 5.73
CA ASP A 54 -7.95 0.18 4.48
C ASP A 54 -7.56 -1.30 4.32
N LEU A 55 -6.62 -1.80 5.15
CA LEU A 55 -6.28 -3.21 5.33
C LEU A 55 -7.13 -3.89 6.42
N ARG A 56 -8.14 -3.23 7.01
CA ARG A 56 -8.83 -3.68 8.23
C ARG A 56 -9.50 -5.06 8.17
N GLU A 57 -9.85 -5.56 6.99
CA GLU A 57 -10.31 -6.96 6.81
C GLU A 57 -9.15 -7.98 6.91
N SER A 58 -7.94 -7.49 7.17
CA SER A 58 -6.68 -8.20 7.13
C SER A 58 -5.72 -7.68 8.18
N GLY A 59 -6.20 -7.45 9.42
CA GLY A 59 -5.35 -6.96 10.53
C GLY A 59 -4.11 -7.81 10.80
N ALA A 60 -4.12 -9.09 10.41
CA ALA A 60 -2.94 -9.94 10.44
C ALA A 60 -1.85 -9.55 9.44
N ILE A 61 -2.21 -9.07 8.24
CA ILE A 61 -1.22 -8.53 7.27
C ILE A 61 -0.46 -7.37 7.91
N GLU A 62 -1.19 -6.47 8.57
CA GLU A 62 -0.58 -5.34 9.27
C GLU A 62 0.40 -5.81 10.34
N GLN A 63 0.09 -6.86 11.10
CA GLN A 63 0.97 -7.36 12.15
C GLN A 63 2.18 -8.12 11.59
N ASP A 64 1.96 -9.00 10.62
CA ASP A 64 2.95 -9.95 10.10
C ASP A 64 3.95 -9.33 9.12
N ALA A 65 3.52 -8.34 8.32
CA ALA A 65 4.39 -7.67 7.36
C ALA A 65 5.51 -6.86 8.04
N ASP A 66 6.73 -6.93 7.51
CA ASP A 66 7.83 -6.06 7.96
C ASP A 66 7.74 -4.65 7.34
N VAL A 67 7.31 -4.59 6.08
CA VAL A 67 7.15 -3.36 5.30
C VAL A 67 5.80 -3.38 4.61
N ILE A 68 5.10 -2.24 4.61
CA ILE A 68 3.84 -2.04 3.88
C ILE A 68 4.00 -0.80 3.01
N LEU A 69 3.87 -1.01 1.70
CA LEU A 69 3.89 0.03 0.69
C LEU A 69 2.48 0.19 0.13
N MET A 70 2.02 1.43 0.03
CA MET A 70 0.73 1.75 -0.54
C MET A 70 0.93 2.69 -1.72
N MET A 71 0.34 2.34 -2.86
CA MET A 71 0.48 3.10 -4.09
C MET A 71 -0.67 4.10 -4.21
N TYR A 72 -0.35 5.32 -4.58
CA TYR A 72 -1.33 6.36 -4.88
C TYR A 72 -0.94 7.14 -6.15
N ARG A 73 -1.94 7.48 -6.96
CA ARG A 73 -1.79 8.31 -8.16
C ARG A 73 -2.89 9.36 -8.16
N ASP A 74 -2.52 10.61 -7.94
CA ASP A 74 -3.47 11.72 -7.89
C ASP A 74 -4.20 11.90 -9.24
N GLU A 75 -3.48 11.79 -10.35
CA GLU A 75 -4.03 11.92 -11.72
C GLU A 75 -5.15 10.92 -12.04
N TYR A 76 -5.24 9.79 -11.33
CA TYR A 76 -6.32 8.82 -11.51
C TYR A 76 -7.65 9.38 -10.97
N TYR A 77 -7.60 10.09 -9.85
CA TYR A 77 -8.76 10.68 -9.18
C TYR A 77 -9.05 12.11 -9.67
N ASN A 78 -8.01 12.88 -9.99
CA ASN A 78 -8.06 14.30 -10.35
C ASN A 78 -7.57 14.53 -11.78
N LYS A 79 -8.30 13.99 -12.77
CA LYS A 79 -7.88 13.96 -14.19
C LYS A 79 -7.64 15.34 -14.83
N GLU A 80 -8.33 16.36 -14.35
CA GLU A 80 -8.21 17.74 -14.87
C GLU A 80 -7.02 18.50 -14.26
N SER A 81 -6.50 18.02 -13.12
CA SER A 81 -5.36 18.65 -12.44
C SER A 81 -4.06 18.35 -13.19
N GLN A 82 -3.27 19.39 -13.47
CA GLN A 82 -1.95 19.24 -14.09
C GLN A 82 -0.82 19.07 -13.05
N ASP A 83 -1.07 19.44 -11.79
CA ASP A 83 -0.01 19.60 -10.77
C ASP A 83 0.72 18.29 -10.45
N ASN A 84 0.01 17.15 -10.53
CA ASN A 84 0.54 15.82 -10.20
C ASN A 84 0.48 14.84 -11.37
N LYS A 85 0.39 15.34 -12.60
CA LYS A 85 0.29 14.48 -13.79
C LYS A 85 1.58 13.68 -13.97
N GLY A 86 1.44 12.37 -14.19
CA GLY A 86 2.58 11.46 -14.27
C GLY A 86 3.34 11.28 -12.95
N LEU A 87 2.79 11.70 -11.81
CA LEU A 87 3.35 11.47 -10.48
C LEU A 87 2.65 10.29 -9.81
N ALA A 88 3.45 9.45 -9.14
CA ALA A 88 2.96 8.44 -8.22
C ALA A 88 3.61 8.60 -6.86
N GLU A 89 2.85 8.29 -5.82
CA GLU A 89 3.30 8.25 -4.43
C GLU A 89 3.39 6.79 -3.98
N VAL A 90 4.54 6.42 -3.42
CA VAL A 90 4.73 5.19 -2.66
C VAL A 90 4.75 5.58 -1.19
N ILE A 91 3.64 5.33 -0.51
CA ILE A 91 3.47 5.63 0.90
C ILE A 91 3.96 4.42 1.70
N ILE A 92 5.03 4.61 2.46
CA ILE A 92 5.57 3.61 3.39
C ILE A 92 4.73 3.69 4.68
N GLY A 93 3.63 2.94 4.71
CA GLY A 93 2.71 2.92 5.85
C GLY A 93 3.26 2.18 7.07
N LYS A 94 4.14 1.20 6.84
CA LYS A 94 4.86 0.48 7.90
C LYS A 94 6.27 0.16 7.45
N GLN A 95 7.24 0.34 8.35
CA GLN A 95 8.60 -0.15 8.20
C GLN A 95 9.15 -0.56 9.57
N ARG A 96 9.30 -1.86 9.81
CA ARG A 96 9.67 -2.39 11.13
C ARG A 96 11.02 -1.87 11.65
N ASN A 97 11.99 -1.68 10.74
CA ASN A 97 13.38 -1.35 11.09
C ASN A 97 13.85 -0.01 10.50
N GLY A 98 12.94 0.95 10.30
CA GLY A 98 13.30 2.22 9.69
C GLY A 98 12.15 3.21 9.64
N PRO A 99 12.36 4.38 9.02
CA PRO A 99 11.35 5.41 8.94
C PRO A 99 10.20 5.02 8.00
N THR A 100 9.02 5.56 8.31
CA THR A 100 7.90 5.69 7.38
C THR A 100 8.01 7.01 6.62
N GLY A 101 7.21 7.18 5.57
CA GLY A 101 7.23 8.39 4.74
C GLY A 101 6.66 8.14 3.36
N THR A 102 6.72 9.14 2.49
CA THR A 102 6.22 9.03 1.11
C THR A 102 7.37 9.24 0.14
N VAL A 103 7.56 8.30 -0.76
CA VAL A 103 8.52 8.41 -1.87
C VAL A 103 7.75 8.76 -3.14
N ARG A 104 8.19 9.78 -3.86
CA ARG A 104 7.59 10.18 -5.14
C ARG A 104 8.31 9.51 -6.31
N LEU A 105 7.55 8.98 -7.25
CA LEU A 105 8.01 8.33 -8.48
C LEU A 105 7.37 8.99 -9.69
N ALA A 106 8.03 8.88 -10.85
CA ALA A 106 7.40 9.17 -12.12
C ALA A 106 6.59 7.95 -12.58
N PHE A 107 5.39 8.16 -13.10
CA PHE A 107 4.53 7.13 -13.69
C PHE A 107 4.31 7.39 -15.17
N LEU A 108 4.82 6.48 -16.00
CA LEU A 108 4.67 6.50 -17.45
C LEU A 108 3.44 5.66 -17.82
N GLY A 109 2.28 6.31 -17.91
CA GLY A 109 1.00 5.64 -18.07
C GLY A 109 0.85 4.83 -19.36
N GLU A 110 1.52 5.22 -20.44
CA GLU A 110 1.55 4.48 -21.70
C GLU A 110 2.23 3.10 -21.57
N TYR A 111 3.12 2.92 -20.57
CA TYR A 111 3.87 1.67 -20.33
C TYR A 111 3.48 0.97 -19.03
N THR A 112 2.58 1.55 -18.23
CA THR A 112 2.30 1.10 -16.84
C THR A 112 3.60 0.93 -16.05
N ARG A 113 4.51 1.91 -16.16
CA ARG A 113 5.85 1.83 -15.57
C ARG A 113 6.09 2.94 -14.56
N PHE A 114 6.70 2.57 -13.44
CA PHE A 114 7.24 3.52 -12.47
C PHE A 114 8.74 3.70 -12.72
N GLU A 115 9.20 4.94 -12.70
CA GLU A 115 10.60 5.33 -12.83
C GLU A 115 10.98 6.21 -11.64
N ASN A 116 12.28 6.29 -11.34
CA ASN A 116 12.77 7.25 -10.36
C ASN A 116 12.43 8.67 -10.85
N LEU A 117 11.85 9.48 -9.97
CA LEU A 117 11.63 10.88 -10.28
C LEU A 117 13.00 11.56 -10.45
N ALA A 118 13.21 12.28 -11.55
CA ALA A 118 14.47 12.97 -11.80
C ALA A 118 14.79 13.91 -10.64
N SER A 119 16.04 13.92 -10.17
CA SER A 119 16.50 14.58 -8.94
C SER A 119 16.56 16.12 -9.02
N GLY A 120 15.68 16.74 -9.82
CA GLY A 120 15.68 18.18 -10.12
C GLY A 120 14.52 18.98 -9.54
N GLY A 121 13.61 18.39 -8.77
CA GLY A 121 12.46 19.14 -8.23
C GLY A 121 12.02 18.60 -6.88
N PHE A 122 12.17 19.44 -5.85
CA PHE A 122 11.75 19.24 -4.47
C PHE A 122 12.69 18.39 -3.59
N VAL A 123 13.58 19.10 -2.91
CA VAL A 123 14.21 18.68 -1.66
C VAL A 123 13.10 18.35 -0.67
N ASP A 124 13.09 17.13 -0.14
CA ASP A 124 12.32 16.80 1.06
C ASP A 124 12.69 17.80 2.16
N SER A 125 11.73 18.65 2.56
CA SER A 125 11.88 19.42 3.79
C SER A 125 11.95 18.43 4.95
N PRO A 126 13.03 18.42 5.75
CA PRO A 126 13.14 17.50 6.86
C PRO A 126 12.25 17.96 8.03
N ASN A 127 11.56 16.96 8.60
CA ASN A 127 10.79 16.90 9.85
C ASN A 127 9.41 17.56 9.90
#